data_AF-A0A7G1P1I6-F1
#
_entry.id   AF-A0A7G1P1I6-F1
#
_cell.length_a   1.000
_cell.length_b   1.000
_cell.length_c   1.000
_cell.angle_alpha   90.00
_cell.angle_beta   90.00
_cell.angle_gamma   90.00
#
_symmetry.space_group_name_H-M   'P 1'
#
loop_
_entity.id
_entity.type
_entity.pdbx_description
1 polymer ?
#
loop_
_entity_poly.entity_id
_entity_poly.type
_entity_poly.pdbx_seq_one_letter_code
_entity_poly.pdbx_strand_id
1 'polypeptide(L)'
;MSDIPTNLTWERAAPPEATGPGPWIELAFGENDLVYIRETSDPETVVTTTQKKWDAFVLGVQAGEFDHFVEGVEEAEGVDGLGGGQP
;
A
#
# COMPACT_ATOMS: atom_id res chain seq x y z
N MET A 1 -0.29 10.35 18.96
CA MET A 1 -0.91 10.22 17.63
C MET A 1 -0.83 11.59 17.00
N SER A 2 -0.20 11.71 15.82
CA SER A 2 -0.20 12.97 15.08
C SER A 2 -1.65 13.36 14.81
N ASP A 3 -1.99 14.63 15.01
CA ASP A 3 -3.30 15.15 14.67
C ASP A 3 -3.41 15.14 13.13
N ILE A 4 -4.25 14.26 12.58
CA ILE A 4 -4.38 14.09 11.13
C ILE A 4 -5.40 15.13 10.64
N PRO A 5 -5.05 15.98 9.66
CA PRO A 5 -6.00 16.94 9.13
C PRO A 5 -7.23 16.25 8.52
N THR A 6 -8.42 16.77 8.77
CA THR A 6 -9.67 16.19 8.27
C THR A 6 -10.00 16.60 6.83
N ASN A 7 -9.28 17.59 6.28
CA ASN A 7 -9.47 18.16 4.95
C ASN A 7 -8.45 17.65 3.91
N LEU A 8 -7.92 16.44 4.10
CA LEU A 8 -6.99 15.82 3.16
C LEU A 8 -7.71 15.28 1.92
N THR A 9 -7.13 15.52 0.75
CA THR A 9 -7.51 14.86 -0.50
C THR A 9 -6.71 13.58 -0.63
N TRP A 10 -7.37 12.43 -0.50
CA TRP A 10 -6.75 11.13 -0.63
C TRP A 10 -6.76 10.66 -2.08
N GLU A 11 -5.58 10.32 -2.59
CA GLU A 11 -5.35 9.79 -3.93
C GLU A 11 -4.97 8.32 -3.84
N ARG A 12 -5.73 7.49 -4.54
CA ARG A 12 -5.53 6.04 -4.57
C ARG A 12 -4.41 5.66 -5.52
N ALA A 13 -3.42 4.93 -5.03
CA ALA A 13 -2.35 4.32 -5.84
C ALA A 13 -2.86 3.03 -6.51
N ALA A 14 -3.74 3.18 -7.51
CA ALA A 14 -4.27 2.07 -8.29
C ALA A 14 -4.38 2.45 -9.78
N PRO A 15 -4.33 1.48 -10.71
CA PRO A 15 -4.64 1.72 -12.11
C PRO A 15 -6.02 2.40 -12.29
N PRO A 16 -6.21 3.25 -13.30
CA PRO A 16 -7.49 3.95 -13.53
C PRO A 16 -8.68 2.99 -13.72
N GLU A 17 -8.43 1.83 -14.31
CA GLU A 17 -9.43 0.78 -14.55
C GLU A 17 -9.71 -0.12 -13.33
N ALA A 18 -8.94 0.02 -12.25
CA ALA A 18 -9.11 -0.80 -11.06
C ALA A 18 -10.44 -0.47 -10.35
N THR A 19 -11.29 -1.48 -10.19
CA THR A 19 -12.59 -1.38 -9.52
C THR A 19 -12.59 -2.20 -8.24
N GLY A 20 -13.51 -1.90 -7.32
CA GLY A 20 -13.65 -2.61 -6.05
C GLY A 20 -12.98 -1.93 -4.85
N PRO A 21 -13.20 -2.47 -3.63
CA PRO A 21 -12.92 -1.77 -2.38
C PRO A 21 -11.44 -1.75 -1.95
N GLY A 22 -10.58 -2.61 -2.50
CA GLY A 22 -9.17 -2.71 -2.11
C GLY A 22 -8.74 -4.14 -1.75
N PRO A 23 -7.56 -4.30 -1.11
CA PRO A 23 -6.80 -3.26 -0.40
C PRO A 23 -5.99 -2.34 -1.33
N TRP A 24 -6.21 -1.02 -1.24
CA TRP A 24 -5.43 -0.02 -1.96
C TRP A 24 -4.61 0.83 -0.98
N ILE A 25 -3.43 1.27 -1.41
CA ILE A 25 -2.71 2.34 -0.71
C ILE A 25 -3.28 3.68 -1.17
N GLU A 26 -3.55 4.57 -0.23
CA GLU A 26 -3.95 5.95 -0.47
C GLU A 26 -2.92 6.91 0.11
N LEU A 27 -2.70 8.02 -0.59
CA LEU A 27 -1.78 9.08 -0.20
C LEU A 27 -2.48 10.42 -0.17
N ALA A 28 -2.08 11.29 0.75
CA ALA A 28 -2.51 12.68 0.76
C ALA A 28 -1.34 13.61 1.06
N PHE A 29 -1.25 14.71 0.32
CA PHE A 29 -0.30 15.80 0.58
C PHE A 29 -0.98 16.86 1.43
N GLY A 30 -0.41 17.13 2.60
CA GLY A 30 -0.93 18.13 3.53
C GLY A 30 0.01 19.32 3.69
N GLU A 31 -0.32 20.17 4.66
CA GLU A 31 0.48 21.34 4.99
C GLU A 31 1.85 20.95 5.60
N ASN A 32 2.79 21.90 5.59
CA ASN A 32 4.13 21.75 6.18
C ASN A 32 4.95 20.60 5.59
N ASP A 33 4.81 20.36 4.28
CA ASP A 33 5.51 19.30 3.55
C ASP A 33 5.29 17.91 4.16
N LEU A 34 4.09 17.65 4.68
CA LEU A 34 3.72 16.34 5.23
C LEU A 34 2.99 15.49 4.18
N VAL A 35 3.35 14.20 4.16
CA VAL A 35 2.72 13.18 3.34
C VAL A 35 2.09 12.15 4.27
N TYR A 36 0.81 11.86 4.03
CA TYR A 36 0.01 10.92 4.79
C TYR A 36 -0.25 9.70 3.92
N ILE A 37 -0.07 8.50 4.47
CA ILE A 37 -0.20 7.23 3.78
C ILE A 37 -1.10 6.32 4.61
N ARG A 38 -2.07 5.68 3.99
CA ARG A 38 -2.97 4.71 4.65
C ARG A 38 -3.40 3.61 3.69
N GLU A 39 -4.03 2.58 4.23
CA GLU A 39 -4.71 1.55 3.44
C GLU A 39 -6.22 1.79 3.43
N THR A 40 -6.90 1.49 2.31
CA THR A 40 -8.37 1.61 2.23
C THR A 40 -9.10 0.70 3.20
N SER A 41 -8.52 -0.45 3.56
CA SER A 41 -9.12 -1.42 4.48
C SER A 41 -9.00 -1.02 5.96
N ASP A 42 -8.02 -0.17 6.29
CA ASP A 42 -7.77 0.31 7.66
C ASP A 42 -7.45 1.83 7.65
N PRO A 43 -8.46 2.67 7.37
CA PRO A 43 -8.25 4.11 7.14
C PRO A 43 -7.83 4.90 8.38
N GLU A 44 -7.94 4.30 9.57
CA GLU A 44 -7.56 4.91 10.86
C GLU A 44 -6.05 4.76 11.14
N THR A 45 -5.40 3.79 10.49
CA THR A 45 -3.95 3.60 10.60
C THR A 45 -3.24 4.42 9.53
N VAL A 46 -2.78 5.61 9.92
CA VAL A 46 -2.08 6.54 9.02
C VAL A 46 -0.61 6.67 9.39
N VAL A 47 0.24 6.45 8.40
CA VAL A 47 1.67 6.73 8.47
C VAL A 47 1.90 8.16 7.97
N THR A 48 2.60 8.97 8.77
CA THR A 48 2.98 10.33 8.39
C THR A 48 4.48 10.41 8.15
N THR A 49 4.87 10.99 7.02
CA THR A 49 6.27 11.29 6.67
C THR A 49 6.39 12.71 6.12
N THR A 50 7.60 13.13 5.78
CA THR A 50 7.83 14.41 5.10
C THR A 50 7.95 14.19 3.60
N GLN A 51 7.66 15.22 2.81
CA GLN A 51 7.82 15.24 1.35
C GLN A 51 9.24 14.80 0.96
N LYS A 52 10.26 15.36 1.62
CA LYS A 52 11.66 15.00 1.36
C LYS A 52 11.95 13.50 1.54
N LYS A 53 11.38 12.87 2.59
CA LYS A 53 11.55 11.43 2.83
C LYS A 53 10.75 10.60 1.83
N TRP A 54 9.56 11.07 1.49
CA TRP A 54 8.72 10.44 0.46
C TRP A 54 9.41 10.44 -0.90
N ASP A 55 9.98 11.57 -1.33
CA ASP A 55 10.69 11.67 -2.61
C ASP A 55 11.89 10.71 -2.67
N ALA A 56 12.67 10.64 -1.59
CA ALA A 56 13.78 9.71 -1.47
C ALA A 56 13.32 8.24 -1.52
N PHE A 57 12.20 7.93 -0.86
CA PHE A 57 11.59 6.60 -0.90
C PHE A 57 11.15 6.22 -2.31
N VAL A 58 10.45 7.11 -3.03
CA VAL A 58 10.02 6.88 -4.42
C VAL A 58 11.21 6.61 -5.34
N LEU A 59 12.30 7.37 -5.19
CA LEU A 59 13.53 7.14 -5.96
C LEU A 59 14.15 5.77 -5.67
N GLY A 60 14.16 5.32 -4.41
CA GLY A 60 14.63 3.98 -4.04
C GLY A 60 13.76 2.87 -4.65
N VAL A 61 12.43 3.03 -4.62
CA VAL A 61 11.49 2.11 -5.28
C VAL A 61 11.75 2.03 -6.78
N GLN A 62 11.90 3.18 -7.45
CA GLN A 62 12.19 3.22 -8.89
C GLN A 62 13.56 2.63 -9.26
N ALA A 63 14.53 2.70 -8.35
CA ALA A 63 15.84 2.09 -8.53
C ALA A 63 15.85 0.56 -8.31
N GLY A 64 14.71 -0.03 -7.93
CA GLY A 64 14.59 -1.45 -7.62
C GLY A 64 15.22 -1.83 -6.28
N GLU A 65 15.43 -0.85 -5.38
CA GLU A 65 16.04 -1.11 -4.07
C GLU A 65 15.23 -2.12 -3.23
N PHE A 66 13.94 -2.29 -3.53
CA PHE A 66 13.03 -3.15 -2.77
C PHE A 66 12.62 -4.44 -3.49
N ASP A 67 13.11 -4.71 -4.70
CA ASP A 67 12.71 -5.88 -5.50
C ASP A 67 13.18 -7.23 -4.90
N HIS A 68 14.06 -7.19 -3.90
CA HIS A 68 14.54 -8.38 -3.21
C HIS A 68 13.64 -8.81 -2.02
N PHE A 69 12.64 -8.02 -1.65
CA PHE A 69 11.71 -8.35 -0.55
C PHE A 69 10.55 -9.28 -0.96
N VAL A 70 10.47 -9.70 -2.23
CA VAL A 70 9.43 -10.58 -2.78
C VAL A 70 9.80 -12.08 -2.76
N GLU A 71 10.97 -12.47 -2.27
CA GLU A 71 11.31 -13.90 -2.12
C GLU A 71 10.42 -14.54 -1.03
N GLY A 72 9.40 -15.31 -1.44
CA GLY A 72 8.58 -16.15 -0.57
C GLY A 72 7.06 -16.08 -0.72
N VAL A 73 6.50 -15.35 -1.71
CA VAL A 73 5.04 -15.17 -1.86
C VAL A 73 4.35 -16.25 -2.73
N GLU A 74 5.10 -17.19 -3.31
CA GLU A 74 4.56 -18.17 -4.28
C GLU A 74 3.75 -19.34 -3.66
N GLU A 75 3.70 -19.49 -2.33
CA GLU A 75 3.12 -20.70 -1.70
C GLU A 75 1.66 -20.57 -1.21
N ALA A 76 0.96 -19.47 -1.53
CA ALA A 76 -0.41 -19.24 -1.05
C ALA A 76 -1.54 -19.64 -2.02
N GLU A 77 -1.24 -19.99 -3.27
CA GLU A 77 -2.26 -20.22 -4.32
C GLU A 77 -2.32 -21.70 -4.77
N GLY A 78 -2.34 -22.64 -3.83
CA GLY A 78 -2.16 -24.06 -4.15
C GLY A 78 -2.83 -25.11 -3.25
N VAL A 79 -3.94 -24.81 -2.55
CA VAL A 79 -4.83 -25.84 -1.97
C VAL A 79 -6.27 -25.29 -2.07
N ASP A 80 -7.12 -25.70 -3.01
CA ASP A 80 -7.88 -26.94 -2.90
C ASP A 80 -8.35 -27.44 -4.29
N GLY A 81 -7.67 -28.46 -4.79
CA GLY A 81 -8.05 -29.12 -6.05
C GLY A 81 -7.52 -30.53 -6.11
N LEU A 82 -8.33 -31.46 -5.62
CA LEU A 82 -8.33 -32.91 -5.91
C LEU A 82 -7.29 -33.78 -5.16
N GLY A 83 -7.77 -34.45 -4.12
CA GLY A 83 -7.23 -35.74 -3.65
C GLY A 83 -8.35 -36.77 -3.59
N GLY A 84 -8.40 -37.67 -4.57
CA GLY A 84 -9.32 -38.82 -4.59
C GLY A 84 -8.78 -40.05 -3.82
N GLY A 85 -9.71 -40.97 -3.48
CA GLY A 85 -9.49 -42.33 -2.95
C GLY A 85 -9.24 -42.36 -1.44
N GLN A 86 -9.86 -43.20 -0.59
CA GLN A 86 -10.53 -44.51 -0.64
C GLN A 86 -11.33 -44.66 0.71
N PRO A 87 -12.01 -45.77 1.10
CA PRO A 87 -11.93 -47.17 0.66
C PRO A 87 -12.99 -47.62 -0.37
#